data_AF-A0A6A4NDK9-F1
#
_entry.id   AF-A0A6A4NDK9-F1
#
_cell.length_a   1.000
_cell.length_b   1.000
_cell.length_c   1.000
_cell.angle_alpha   90.00
_cell.angle_beta   90.00
_cell.angle_gamma   90.00
#
_symmetry.space_group_name_H-M   'P 1'
#
loop_
_entity.id
_entity.type
_entity.pdbx_description
1 polymer ?
#
loop_
_entity_poly.entity_id
_entity_poly.type
_entity_poly.pdbx_seq_one_letter_code
_entity_poly.pdbx_strand_id
1 'polypeptide(L)'
;MYFHGARFFNYEAWLSDPTHIGPSAQIWRASGITSELQLYCTAIGAFVFAAIMLFAGWFHYHQASPKFAWFQDVESMLNHHLAGLLGLWSPSWAGNQVHVYLLINQFLNVGVDPKEIPLPLEFIVNRDLFAQIYPYPVIGGLWLTGIAYHHLAIAILFLIAGHMYRTNWGIGHGIKDILEAHKGPFT
;
A
#
# COMPACT_ATOMS: atom_id res chain seq x y z
N MET A 1 -7.12 3.03 -15.97
CA MET A 1 -5.68 3.36 -16.00
C MET A 1 -4.84 2.13 -16.33
N TYR A 2 -4.76 1.12 -15.46
CA TYR A 2 -3.95 -0.09 -15.71
C TYR A 2 -4.24 -0.82 -17.04
N PHE A 3 -5.52 -1.03 -17.38
CA PHE A 3 -5.88 -1.66 -18.68
C PHE A 3 -5.38 -0.87 -19.90
N HIS A 4 -5.43 0.46 -19.83
CA HIS A 4 -4.94 1.30 -20.92
C HIS A 4 -3.42 1.21 -21.03
N GLY A 5 -2.72 1.21 -19.88
CA GLY A 5 -1.29 0.95 -19.81
C GLY A 5 -0.88 -0.38 -20.42
N ALA A 6 -1.70 -1.42 -20.21
CA ALA A 6 -1.44 -2.76 -20.70
C ALA A 6 -1.74 -2.93 -22.21
N ARG A 7 -2.72 -2.21 -22.76
CA ARG A 7 -3.20 -2.43 -24.13
C ARG A 7 -2.71 -1.41 -25.15
N PHE A 8 -2.57 -0.15 -24.73
CA PHE A 8 -2.47 0.99 -25.63
C PHE A 8 -1.21 1.84 -25.42
N PHE A 9 -0.42 1.54 -24.39
CA PHE A 9 0.79 2.29 -24.08
C PHE A 9 2.04 1.55 -24.57
N ASN A 10 3.13 2.27 -24.65
CA ASN A 10 4.47 1.77 -24.95
C ASN A 10 5.24 1.35 -23.69
N TYR A 11 4.57 0.78 -22.67
CA TYR A 11 5.15 0.63 -21.33
C TYR A 11 6.42 -0.23 -21.30
N GLU A 12 6.39 -1.43 -21.89
CA GLU A 12 7.57 -2.32 -21.93
C GLU A 12 8.72 -1.71 -22.73
N ALA A 13 8.40 -1.06 -23.85
CA ALA A 13 9.39 -0.34 -24.65
C ALA A 13 10.00 0.83 -23.86
N TRP A 14 9.19 1.63 -23.17
CA TRP A 14 9.68 2.70 -22.32
C TRP A 14 10.52 2.18 -21.15
N LEU A 15 10.20 1.01 -20.62
CA LEU A 15 10.93 0.41 -19.50
C LEU A 15 12.34 -0.05 -19.90
N SER A 16 12.54 -0.48 -21.15
CA SER A 16 13.86 -0.89 -21.65
C SER A 16 14.77 0.28 -22.04
N ASP A 17 14.21 1.40 -22.52
CA ASP A 17 14.98 2.63 -22.79
C ASP A 17 14.21 3.90 -22.33
N PRO A 18 14.17 4.16 -21.01
CA PRO A 18 13.40 5.27 -20.45
C PRO A 18 13.99 6.65 -20.78
N THR A 19 15.22 6.70 -21.30
CA THR A 19 15.91 7.94 -21.67
C THR A 19 15.58 8.43 -23.07
N HIS A 20 15.33 7.52 -24.02
CA HIS A 20 15.07 7.90 -25.40
C HIS A 20 13.63 7.65 -25.85
N ILE A 21 12.86 6.81 -25.14
CA ILE A 21 11.45 6.56 -25.43
C ILE A 21 10.57 7.49 -24.59
N GLY A 22 9.52 8.04 -25.21
CA GLY A 22 8.58 8.95 -24.54
C GLY A 22 7.94 8.33 -23.28
N PRO A 23 7.72 9.13 -22.21
CA PRO A 23 7.33 8.63 -20.90
C PRO A 23 5.97 7.93 -20.93
N SER A 24 5.92 6.73 -20.35
CA SER A 24 4.70 5.92 -20.25
C SER A 24 4.05 6.01 -18.87
N ALA A 25 4.74 5.55 -17.80
CA ALA A 25 4.28 5.69 -16.41
C ALA A 25 5.38 5.34 -15.40
N GLN A 26 5.98 6.35 -14.75
CA GLN A 26 7.04 6.14 -13.76
C GLN A 26 6.59 5.39 -12.49
N ILE A 27 5.30 5.49 -12.13
CA ILE A 27 4.77 4.84 -10.92
C ILE A 27 4.70 3.32 -11.06
N TRP A 28 4.49 2.78 -12.26
CA TRP A 28 4.46 1.33 -12.47
C TRP A 28 5.86 0.73 -12.35
N ARG A 29 6.88 1.43 -12.86
CA ARG A 29 8.29 1.07 -12.67
C ARG A 29 8.65 1.06 -11.18
N ALA A 30 8.24 2.10 -10.44
CA ALA A 30 8.50 2.18 -9.00
C ALA A 30 7.82 1.03 -8.21
N SER A 31 6.70 0.50 -8.70
CA SER A 31 6.00 -0.67 -8.15
C SER A 31 6.56 -2.01 -8.63
N GLY A 32 7.69 -2.03 -9.33
CA GLY A 32 8.32 -3.26 -9.82
C GLY A 32 7.52 -3.97 -10.92
N ILE A 33 6.64 -3.26 -11.63
CA ILE A 33 5.89 -3.86 -12.74
C ILE A 33 6.80 -3.93 -13.96
N THR A 34 7.03 -5.12 -14.51
CA THR A 34 7.95 -5.33 -15.65
C THR A 34 7.26 -5.73 -16.95
N SER A 35 5.98 -6.10 -16.91
CA SER A 35 5.25 -6.55 -18.10
C SER A 35 3.81 -6.05 -18.17
N GLU A 36 3.27 -6.00 -19.40
CA GLU A 36 1.87 -5.66 -19.66
C GLU A 36 0.91 -6.68 -19.03
N LEU A 37 1.30 -7.94 -18.91
CA LEU A 37 0.51 -8.98 -18.25
C LEU A 37 0.18 -8.62 -16.80
N GLN A 38 1.14 -8.10 -16.04
CA GLN A 38 0.93 -7.67 -14.66
C GLN A 38 -0.06 -6.48 -14.58
N LEU A 39 0.01 -5.55 -15.53
CA LEU A 39 -0.96 -4.46 -15.65
C LEU A 39 -2.37 -4.97 -15.97
N TYR A 40 -2.49 -5.98 -16.84
CA TYR A 40 -3.78 -6.64 -17.13
C TYR A 40 -4.36 -7.33 -15.89
N CYS A 41 -3.56 -8.13 -15.18
CA CYS A 41 -4.00 -8.79 -13.96
C CYS A 41 -4.46 -7.76 -12.91
N THR A 42 -3.71 -6.66 -12.75
CA THR A 42 -4.08 -5.57 -11.83
C THR A 42 -5.40 -4.91 -12.25
N ALA A 43 -5.61 -4.70 -13.55
CA ALA A 43 -6.85 -4.14 -14.07
C ALA A 43 -8.07 -5.04 -13.80
N ILE A 44 -7.93 -6.34 -14.01
CA ILE A 44 -8.99 -7.33 -13.71
C ILE A 44 -9.26 -7.38 -12.21
N GLY A 45 -8.20 -7.42 -11.38
CA GLY A 45 -8.34 -7.38 -9.92
C GLY A 45 -9.07 -6.13 -9.44
N ALA A 46 -8.73 -4.96 -9.97
CA ALA A 46 -9.42 -3.71 -9.66
C ALA A 46 -10.89 -3.72 -10.10
N PHE A 47 -11.21 -4.32 -11.25
CA PHE A 47 -12.58 -4.47 -11.73
C PHE A 47 -13.41 -5.40 -10.82
N VAL A 48 -12.86 -6.55 -10.43
CA VAL A 48 -13.50 -7.46 -9.47
C VAL A 48 -13.70 -6.77 -8.13
N PHE A 49 -12.70 -6.05 -7.63
CA PHE A 49 -12.82 -5.30 -6.38
C PHE A 49 -13.89 -4.20 -6.47
N ALA A 50 -14.01 -3.49 -7.60
CA ALA A 50 -15.09 -2.53 -7.82
C ALA A 50 -16.48 -3.19 -7.75
N ALA A 51 -16.64 -4.37 -8.34
CA ALA A 51 -17.88 -5.15 -8.23
C ALA A 51 -18.19 -5.56 -6.78
N ILE A 52 -17.18 -5.96 -6.01
CA ILE A 52 -17.32 -6.27 -4.58
C ILE A 52 -17.74 -5.02 -3.79
N MET A 53 -17.15 -3.85 -4.06
CA MET A 53 -17.53 -2.60 -3.39
C MET A 53 -18.98 -2.20 -3.70
N LEU A 54 -19.42 -2.35 -4.95
CA LEU A 54 -20.82 -2.11 -5.34
C LEU A 54 -21.77 -3.07 -4.63
N PHE A 55 -21.41 -4.36 -4.58
CA PHE A 55 -22.17 -5.36 -3.85
C PHE A 55 -22.24 -5.05 -2.35
N ALA A 56 -21.12 -4.66 -1.73
CA ALA A 56 -21.08 -4.28 -0.32
C ALA A 56 -22.01 -3.09 -0.04
N GLY A 57 -22.05 -2.09 -0.92
CA GLY A 57 -22.99 -0.96 -0.82
C GLY A 57 -24.45 -1.40 -0.89
N TRP A 58 -24.81 -2.22 -1.89
CA TRP A 58 -26.15 -2.79 -1.99
C TRP A 58 -26.51 -3.63 -0.75
N PHE A 59 -25.58 -4.48 -0.30
CA PHE A 59 -25.78 -5.40 0.82
C PHE A 59 -26.00 -4.65 2.12
N HIS A 60 -25.15 -3.68 2.44
CA HIS A 60 -25.27 -2.85 3.64
C HIS A 60 -26.40 -1.82 3.59
N TYR A 61 -27.07 -1.65 2.44
CA TYR A 61 -28.28 -0.83 2.36
C TYR A 61 -29.55 -1.68 2.43
N HIS A 62 -29.63 -2.76 1.65
CA HIS A 62 -30.86 -3.54 1.47
C HIS A 62 -30.96 -4.79 2.34
N GLN A 63 -29.84 -5.44 2.69
CA GLN A 63 -29.85 -6.72 3.41
C GLN A 63 -29.44 -6.58 4.87
N ALA A 64 -28.37 -5.82 5.12
CA ALA A 64 -27.75 -5.70 6.43
C ALA A 64 -27.48 -4.22 6.77
N SER A 65 -28.56 -3.44 6.85
CA SER A 65 -28.49 -2.01 7.18
C SER A 65 -28.04 -1.79 8.64
N PRO A 66 -26.88 -1.16 8.89
CA PRO A 66 -26.41 -0.89 10.24
C PRO A 66 -27.36 0.04 10.99
N LYS A 67 -27.47 -0.15 12.31
CA LYS A 67 -28.26 0.75 13.16
C LYS A 67 -27.49 2.03 13.44
N PHE A 68 -28.20 3.11 13.78
CA PHE A 68 -27.58 4.42 14.07
C PHE A 68 -26.49 4.36 15.15
N ALA A 69 -26.67 3.53 16.18
CA ALA A 69 -25.67 3.32 17.24
C ALA A 69 -24.30 2.84 16.69
N TRP A 70 -24.28 2.05 15.61
CA TRP A 70 -23.04 1.60 14.98
C TRP A 70 -22.28 2.78 14.34
N PHE A 71 -22.98 3.71 13.70
CA PHE A 71 -22.38 4.90 13.10
C PHE A 71 -21.86 5.90 14.15
N GLN A 72 -22.48 5.91 15.34
CA GLN A 72 -22.08 6.81 16.43
C GLN A 72 -20.95 6.26 17.31
N ASP A 73 -20.51 5.02 17.09
CA ASP A 73 -19.37 4.44 17.79
C ASP A 73 -18.04 4.99 17.23
N VAL A 74 -17.80 6.27 17.53
CA VAL A 74 -16.65 7.05 17.06
C VAL A 74 -15.32 6.54 17.61
N GLU A 75 -15.33 5.96 18.81
CA GLU A 75 -14.14 5.42 19.47
C GLU A 75 -13.68 4.14 18.77
N SER A 76 -14.61 3.22 18.51
CA SER A 76 -14.33 2.03 17.70
C SER A 76 -13.94 2.40 16.27
N MET A 77 -14.65 3.34 15.65
CA MET A 77 -14.33 3.82 14.30
C MET A 77 -12.90 4.35 14.23
N LEU A 78 -12.49 5.24 15.13
CA LEU A 78 -11.14 5.81 15.13
C LEU A 78 -10.07 4.75 15.39
N ASN A 79 -10.28 3.85 16.36
CA ASN A 79 -9.35 2.76 16.62
C ASN A 79 -9.15 1.87 15.38
N HIS A 80 -10.23 1.46 14.71
CA HIS A 80 -10.17 0.63 13.50
C HIS A 80 -9.58 1.36 12.29
N HIS A 81 -9.84 2.66 12.11
CA HIS A 81 -9.26 3.41 11.00
C HIS A 81 -7.77 3.68 11.23
N LEU A 82 -7.38 4.06 12.45
CA LEU A 82 -5.98 4.31 12.77
C LEU A 82 -5.18 3.00 12.75
N ALA A 83 -5.52 2.00 13.57
CA ALA A 83 -4.73 0.77 13.63
C ALA A 83 -4.98 -0.15 12.43
N GLY A 84 -6.24 -0.31 12.02
CA GLY A 84 -6.61 -1.20 10.92
C GLY A 84 -6.30 -0.59 9.56
N LEU A 85 -7.03 0.46 9.16
CA LEU A 85 -6.91 1.01 7.81
C LEU A 85 -5.53 1.63 7.55
N LEU A 86 -5.00 2.46 8.44
CA LEU A 86 -3.70 3.11 8.24
C LEU A 86 -2.54 2.23 8.74
N GLY A 87 -2.71 1.64 9.93
CA GLY A 87 -1.69 0.86 10.62
C GLY A 87 -1.40 -0.50 9.99
N LEU A 88 -2.37 -1.21 9.40
CA LEU A 88 -2.12 -2.50 8.70
C LEU A 88 -1.86 -2.33 7.21
N TRP A 89 -2.33 -1.25 6.60
CA TRP A 89 -2.01 -0.95 5.20
C TRP A 89 -0.53 -0.61 5.02
N SER A 90 0.01 0.25 5.87
CA SER A 90 1.40 0.71 5.76
C SER A 90 2.47 -0.41 5.81
N PRO A 91 2.45 -1.38 6.75
CA PRO A 91 3.42 -2.46 6.79
C PRO A 91 3.19 -3.48 5.67
N SER A 92 1.95 -3.69 5.23
CA SER A 92 1.67 -4.51 4.04
C SER A 92 2.31 -3.90 2.79
N TRP A 93 2.22 -2.57 2.65
CA TRP A 93 2.90 -1.84 1.58
C TRP A 93 4.42 -1.89 1.72
N ALA A 94 4.96 -1.67 2.92
CA ALA A 94 6.41 -1.79 3.18
C ALA A 94 6.94 -3.19 2.85
N GLY A 95 6.19 -4.24 3.20
CA GLY A 95 6.52 -5.62 2.82
C GLY A 95 6.61 -5.78 1.31
N ASN A 96 5.64 -5.27 0.56
CA ASN A 96 5.68 -5.32 -0.90
C ASN A 96 6.87 -4.52 -1.48
N GLN A 97 7.19 -3.37 -0.88
CA GLN A 97 8.36 -2.58 -1.26
C GLN A 97 9.68 -3.34 -1.08
N VAL A 98 9.86 -3.98 0.07
CA VAL A 98 11.09 -4.71 0.44
C VAL A 98 11.25 -6.00 -0.38
N HIS A 99 10.16 -6.73 -0.58
CA HIS A 99 10.18 -8.07 -1.20
C HIS A 99 10.00 -8.07 -2.70
N VAL A 100 9.55 -6.97 -3.30
CA VAL A 100 9.32 -6.89 -4.76
C VAL A 100 9.93 -5.64 -5.35
N TYR A 101 9.50 -4.46 -4.90
CA TYR A 101 9.79 -3.22 -5.62
C TYR A 101 11.27 -2.89 -5.60
N LEU A 102 11.91 -3.01 -4.44
CA LEU A 102 13.33 -2.69 -4.30
C LEU A 102 14.18 -3.63 -5.15
N LEU A 103 13.91 -4.94 -5.08
CA LEU A 103 14.68 -5.96 -5.79
C LEU A 103 14.62 -5.74 -7.31
N ILE A 104 13.42 -5.54 -7.84
CA ILE A 104 13.23 -5.31 -9.27
C ILE A 104 13.87 -3.98 -9.69
N ASN A 105 13.72 -2.91 -8.90
CA ASN A 105 14.32 -1.63 -9.23
C ASN A 105 15.86 -1.65 -9.15
N GLN A 106 16.47 -2.52 -8.34
CA GLN A 106 17.92 -2.69 -8.35
C GLN A 106 18.41 -3.23 -9.70
N PHE A 107 17.73 -4.23 -10.27
CA PHE A 107 18.04 -4.72 -11.62
C PHE A 107 17.80 -3.66 -12.70
N LEU A 108 16.65 -2.97 -12.65
CA LEU A 108 16.32 -1.91 -13.60
C LEU A 108 17.29 -0.73 -13.54
N ASN A 109 17.88 -0.45 -12.38
CA ASN A 109 18.84 0.65 -12.21
C ASN A 109 20.24 0.30 -12.76
N VAL A 110 20.60 -0.98 -12.82
CA VAL A 110 21.84 -1.44 -13.46
C VAL A 110 21.67 -1.76 -14.94
N GLY A 111 20.49 -1.49 -15.52
CA GLY A 111 20.21 -1.62 -16.95
C GLY A 111 19.92 -3.05 -17.40
N VAL A 112 19.54 -3.96 -16.50
CA VAL A 112 19.10 -5.30 -16.89
C VAL A 112 17.77 -5.20 -17.62
N ASP A 113 17.64 -5.94 -18.73
CA ASP A 113 16.42 -5.95 -19.53
C ASP A 113 15.24 -6.47 -18.68
N PRO A 114 14.05 -5.83 -18.72
CA PRO A 114 12.91 -6.23 -17.90
C PRO A 114 12.47 -7.69 -18.07
N LYS A 115 12.77 -8.32 -19.21
CA LYS A 115 12.44 -9.74 -19.49
C LYS A 115 13.40 -10.72 -18.85
N GLU A 116 14.60 -10.27 -18.50
CA GLU A 116 15.63 -11.08 -17.83
C GLU A 116 15.52 -11.02 -16.30
N ILE A 117 14.75 -10.06 -15.76
CA ILE A 117 14.53 -9.91 -14.32
C ILE A 117 13.67 -11.08 -13.82
N PRO A 118 14.09 -11.79 -12.74
CA PRO A 118 13.28 -12.82 -12.11
C PRO A 118 11.89 -12.32 -11.73
N LEU A 119 10.88 -13.19 -11.79
CA LEU A 119 9.52 -12.81 -11.42
C LEU A 119 9.43 -12.50 -9.92
N PRO A 120 8.49 -11.63 -9.49
CA PRO A 120 8.29 -11.29 -8.07
C PRO A 120 8.22 -12.50 -7.12
N LEU A 121 7.59 -13.59 -7.57
CA LEU A 121 7.45 -14.82 -6.77
C LEU A 121 8.79 -15.51 -6.49
N GLU A 122 9.74 -15.43 -7.43
CA GLU A 122 11.05 -16.08 -7.28
C GLU A 122 11.84 -15.43 -6.15
N PHE A 123 11.73 -14.11 -5.97
CA PHE A 123 12.37 -13.41 -4.84
C PHE A 123 11.79 -13.80 -3.47
N ILE A 124 10.54 -14.25 -3.42
CA ILE A 124 9.86 -14.67 -2.18
C ILE A 124 10.24 -16.11 -1.82
N VAL A 125 10.32 -16.98 -2.82
CA VAL A 125 10.55 -18.42 -2.62
C VAL A 125 12.04 -18.74 -2.51
N ASN A 126 12.88 -18.09 -3.32
CA ASN A 126 14.32 -18.34 -3.37
C ASN A 126 15.08 -17.39 -2.43
N ARG A 127 15.40 -17.91 -1.24
CA ARG A 127 16.17 -17.18 -0.22
C ARG A 127 17.57 -16.80 -0.70
N ASP A 128 18.21 -17.62 -1.53
CA ASP A 128 19.56 -17.36 -2.02
C ASP A 128 19.55 -16.19 -2.99
N LEU A 129 18.55 -16.11 -3.88
CA LEU A 129 18.34 -14.98 -4.77
C LEU A 129 18.13 -13.68 -3.99
N PHE A 130 17.30 -13.72 -2.94
CA PHE A 130 17.08 -12.56 -2.07
C PHE A 130 18.37 -12.13 -1.35
N ALA A 131 19.13 -13.07 -0.80
CA ALA A 131 20.36 -12.83 -0.05
C ALA A 131 21.53 -12.35 -0.93
N GLN A 132 21.50 -12.62 -2.23
CA GLN A 132 22.50 -12.09 -3.17
C GLN A 132 22.30 -10.60 -3.46
N ILE A 133 21.06 -10.12 -3.36
CA ILE A 133 20.69 -8.75 -3.74
C ILE A 133 20.77 -7.80 -2.52
N TYR A 134 20.42 -8.29 -1.33
CA TYR A 134 20.65 -7.57 -0.07
C TYR A 134 22.01 -7.97 0.55
N PRO A 135 22.85 -7.02 1.02
CA PRO A 135 22.60 -5.60 1.27
C PRO A 135 23.34 -4.66 0.29
N TYR A 136 23.20 -4.84 -1.04
CA TYR A 136 23.91 -3.97 -1.99
C TYR A 136 23.26 -2.56 -2.09
N PRO A 137 24.00 -1.47 -1.81
CA PRO A 137 23.51 -0.12 -2.05
C PRO A 137 23.67 0.22 -3.54
N VAL A 138 22.57 0.29 -4.28
CA VAL A 138 22.59 0.82 -5.66
C VAL A 138 22.06 2.26 -5.65
N ILE A 139 22.84 3.15 -6.29
CA ILE A 139 22.64 4.59 -6.38
C ILE A 139 21.60 4.92 -7.46
N GLY A 140 20.73 5.90 -7.20
CA GLY A 140 19.93 6.58 -8.24
C GLY A 140 18.42 6.41 -8.06
N GLY A 141 17.80 7.42 -7.44
CA GLY A 141 16.37 7.49 -7.15
C GLY A 141 16.13 7.59 -5.64
N LEU A 142 15.26 8.49 -5.20
CA LEU A 142 14.88 8.69 -3.79
C LEU A 142 14.74 7.32 -3.11
N TRP A 143 15.57 7.05 -2.10
CA TRP A 143 15.80 5.73 -1.52
C TRP A 143 14.48 4.96 -1.31
N LEU A 144 14.14 4.01 -2.17
CA LEU A 144 12.99 3.11 -1.98
C LEU A 144 13.08 2.41 -0.61
N THR A 145 14.31 2.16 -0.13
CA THR A 145 14.60 1.72 1.24
C THR A 145 14.15 2.74 2.30
N GLY A 146 14.38 4.04 2.08
CA GLY A 146 13.88 5.12 2.92
C GLY A 146 12.35 5.22 2.91
N ILE A 147 11.71 4.99 1.76
CA ILE A 147 10.24 4.92 1.68
C ILE A 147 9.72 3.71 2.45
N ALA A 148 10.35 2.53 2.33
CA ALA A 148 9.97 1.34 3.09
C ALA A 148 10.14 1.56 4.61
N TYR A 149 11.24 2.18 5.03
CA TYR A 149 11.47 2.54 6.43
C TYR A 149 10.42 3.54 6.93
N HIS A 150 10.07 4.54 6.12
CA HIS A 150 9.03 5.50 6.44
C HIS A 150 7.66 4.83 6.65
N HIS A 151 7.28 3.90 5.78
CA HIS A 151 6.03 3.14 5.94
C HIS A 151 6.06 2.26 7.19
N LEU A 152 7.20 1.64 7.52
CA LEU A 152 7.33 0.89 8.77
C LEU A 152 7.17 1.81 10.01
N ALA A 153 7.76 3.01 9.99
CA ALA A 153 7.57 3.98 11.07
C ALA A 153 6.12 4.46 11.18
N ILE A 154 5.45 4.72 10.05
CA ILE A 154 4.02 5.06 9.98
C ILE A 154 3.17 3.93 10.54
N ALA A 155 3.47 2.68 10.19
CA ALA A 155 2.77 1.50 10.69
C ALA A 155 2.76 1.46 12.22
N ILE A 156 3.94 1.60 12.83
CA ILE A 156 4.08 1.59 14.30
C ILE A 156 3.29 2.74 14.93
N LEU A 157 3.42 3.95 14.38
CA LEU A 157 2.70 5.13 14.87
C LEU A 157 1.18 4.90 14.86
N PHE A 158 0.62 4.43 13.75
CA PHE A 158 -0.82 4.28 13.59
C PHE A 158 -1.39 3.05 14.32
N LEU A 159 -0.62 1.96 14.41
CA LEU A 159 -0.98 0.81 15.23
C LEU A 159 -1.09 1.21 16.70
N ILE A 160 -0.13 1.97 17.23
CA ILE A 160 -0.19 2.47 18.61
C ILE A 160 -1.35 3.47 18.77
N ALA A 161 -1.47 4.44 17.85
CA ALA A 161 -2.51 5.47 17.91
C ALA A 161 -3.94 4.88 17.89
N GLY A 162 -4.17 3.80 17.13
CA GLY A 162 -5.48 3.14 17.09
C GLY A 162 -5.83 2.29 18.30
N HIS A 163 -5.03 2.32 19.37
CA HIS A 163 -5.38 1.75 20.68
C HIS A 163 -5.62 2.84 21.75
N MET A 164 -5.73 4.10 21.35
CA MET A 164 -5.88 5.24 22.25
C MET A 164 -7.30 5.31 22.87
N TYR A 165 -8.35 4.99 22.11
CA TYR A 165 -9.73 5.22 22.54
C TYR A 165 -10.32 4.01 23.26
N ARG A 166 -11.14 4.28 24.27
CA ARG A 166 -11.76 3.24 25.09
C ARG A 166 -12.79 2.47 24.27
N THR A 167 -12.83 1.15 24.45
CA THR A 167 -13.86 0.28 23.88
C THR A 167 -14.35 -0.70 24.96
N ASN A 168 -14.93 -1.84 24.58
CA ASN A 168 -15.59 -2.79 25.49
C ASN A 168 -14.69 -3.39 26.58
N TRP A 169 -13.37 -3.24 26.49
CA TRP A 169 -12.41 -3.74 27.48
C TRP A 169 -12.09 -2.75 28.62
N GLY A 170 -12.71 -1.57 28.62
CA GLY A 170 -12.57 -0.59 29.70
C GLY A 170 -11.23 0.17 29.73
N ILE A 171 -10.27 -0.18 28.88
CA ILE A 171 -8.96 0.49 28.75
C ILE A 171 -9.01 1.49 27.58
N GLY A 172 -8.43 2.68 27.77
CA GLY A 172 -8.34 3.75 26.77
C GLY A 172 -9.01 5.05 27.22
N HIS A 173 -9.03 6.06 26.36
CA HIS A 173 -9.64 7.36 26.62
C HIS A 173 -11.05 7.47 26.06
N GLY A 174 -11.95 8.08 26.84
CA GLY A 174 -13.23 8.56 26.34
C GLY A 174 -13.05 9.89 25.61
N ILE A 175 -13.54 10.02 24.37
CA ILE A 175 -13.39 11.28 23.61
C ILE A 175 -14.09 12.44 24.32
N LYS A 176 -15.29 12.17 24.86
CA LYS A 176 -16.03 13.14 25.65
C LYS A 176 -15.27 13.57 26.89
N ASP A 177 -14.68 12.62 27.61
CA ASP A 177 -13.90 12.87 28.82
C ASP A 177 -12.68 13.76 28.52
N ILE A 178 -12.00 13.50 27.39
CA ILE A 178 -10.90 14.35 26.90
C ILE A 178 -11.42 15.77 26.66
N LEU A 179 -12.49 15.95 25.89
CA LEU A 179 -13.00 17.27 25.53
C LEU A 179 -13.44 18.08 26.76
N GLU A 180 -14.15 17.46 27.69
CA GLU A 180 -14.65 18.13 28.89
C GLU A 180 -13.54 18.51 29.88
N ALA A 181 -12.40 17.82 29.84
CA ALA A 181 -11.22 18.15 30.64
C ALA A 181 -10.44 19.37 30.11
N HIS A 182 -10.58 19.71 28.82
CA HIS A 182 -9.89 20.84 28.20
C HIS A 182 -10.68 22.15 28.38
N LYS A 183 -10.67 22.69 29.60
CA LYS A 183 -11.27 23.99 29.94
C LYS A 183 -10.20 24.96 30.41
N GLY A 184 -10.17 26.15 29.81
CA GLY A 184 -9.34 27.27 30.21
C GLY A 184 -10.12 28.28 31.06
N PRO A 185 -9.44 29.25 31.68
CA PRO A 185 -10.10 30.30 32.45
C PRO A 185 -11.03 31.20 31.61
N PHE A 186 -10.89 31.19 30.27
CA PHE A 186 -11.65 32.05 29.36
C PHE A 186 -12.34 31.27 28.21
N THR A 187 -12.19 29.95 28.13
CA THR A 187 -12.70 29.10 27.03
C THR A 187 -13.09 27.73 27.55
#